data_AF-A0A4P6HGU4-F1
#
_entry.id   AF-A0A4P6HGU4-F1
#
_cell.length_a   1.000
_cell.length_b   1.000
_cell.length_c   1.000
_cell.angle_alpha   90.00
_cell.angle_beta   90.00
_cell.angle_gamma   90.00
#
_symmetry.space_group_name_H-M   'P 1'
#
loop_
_entity.id
_entity.type
_entity.pdbx_description
1 polymer ?
#
loop_
_entity_poly.entity_id
_entity_poly.type
_entity_poly.pdbx_seq_one_letter_code
_entity_poly.pdbx_strand_id
1 'polypeptide(L)'
;MMFKAAGSIAGAVVALVFVPPRTIRGFFRRTTAALICGAAFAPYVQDKAGFSTDGEGLFAAACLAAFVSWWVAGALKRAAEAWQARPAKEE
;
A
#
# COMPACT_ATOMS: atom_id res chain seq x y z
N MET A 1 9.16 -11.70 11.86
CA MET A 1 9.20 -11.64 10.38
C MET A 1 8.03 -12.37 9.73
N MET A 2 7.67 -13.58 10.18
CA MET A 2 6.58 -14.38 9.59
C MET A 2 5.21 -13.67 9.58
N PHE A 3 4.83 -13.02 10.68
CA PHE A 3 3.56 -12.28 10.77
C PHE A 3 3.48 -11.05 9.85
N LYS A 4 4.61 -10.36 9.62
CA LYS A 4 4.69 -9.25 8.66
C LYS A 4 4.43 -9.72 7.24
N ALA A 5 5.06 -10.83 6.85
CA ALA A 5 4.87 -11.42 5.53
C ALA A 5 3.42 -11.90 5.34
N ALA A 6 2.88 -12.62 6.32
CA ALA A 6 1.49 -13.10 6.27
C ALA A 6 0.48 -11.96 6.18
N GLY A 7 0.64 -10.90 6.98
CA GLY A 7 -0.24 -9.73 6.94
C GLY A 7 -0.13 -8.95 5.64
N SER A 8 1.09 -8.80 5.11
CA SER A 8 1.32 -8.13 3.82
C SER A 8 0.70 -8.90 2.65
N ILE A 9 0.76 -10.24 2.67
CA ILE A 9 0.13 -11.09 1.67
C ILE A 9 -1.39 -10.99 1.78
N ALA A 10 -1.95 -11.08 2.99
CA ALA A 10 -3.38 -10.93 3.22
C ALA A 10 -3.90 -9.56 2.73
N GLY A 11 -3.20 -8.48 3.07
CA GLY A 11 -3.55 -7.13 2.61
C GLY A 11 -3.42 -6.97 1.10
N ALA A 12 -2.41 -7.59 0.47
CA ALA A 12 -2.27 -7.60 -0.98
C ALA A 12 -3.42 -8.34 -1.67
N VAL A 13 -3.87 -9.49 -1.12
CA VAL A 13 -5.02 -10.24 -1.63
C VAL A 13 -6.29 -9.39 -1.52
N VAL A 14 -6.55 -8.78 -0.36
CA VAL A 14 -7.72 -7.91 -0.15
C VAL A 14 -7.70 -6.70 -1.11
N ALA A 15 -6.54 -6.09 -1.32
CA ALA A 15 -6.39 -4.98 -2.26
C ALA A 15 -6.69 -5.40 -3.72
N LEU A 16 -6.28 -6.61 -4.12
CA LEU A 16 -6.55 -7.16 -5.44
C LEU A 16 -8.03 -7.50 -5.64
N VAL A 17 -8.73 -7.95 -4.60
CA VAL A 17 -10.18 -8.24 -4.64
C VAL A 17 -10.99 -6.95 -4.78
N PHE A 18 -10.68 -5.92 -3.99
CA PHE A 18 -11.41 -4.66 -4.03
C PHE A 18 -11.10 -3.81 -5.27
N VAL A 19 -9.87 -3.86 -5.77
CA VAL A 19 -9.45 -3.12 -6.96
C VAL A 19 -8.77 -4.10 -7.92
N PRO A 20 -9.54 -4.85 -8.73
CA PRO A 20 -8.98 -5.82 -9.65
C PRO A 20 -8.11 -5.12 -10.71
N PRO A 21 -6.90 -5.65 -10.99
CA PRO A 21 -6.05 -5.13 -12.05
C PRO A 21 -6.61 -5.49 -13.42
N ARG A 22 -6.68 -4.50 -14.32
CA ARG A 22 -7.12 -4.71 -15.72
C ARG A 22 -6.02 -5.27 -16.62
N THR A 23 -4.77 -5.31 -16.14
CA THR A 23 -3.60 -5.79 -16.90
C THR A 23 -2.65 -6.60 -16.02
N ILE A 24 -1.98 -7.60 -16.59
CA ILE A 24 -0.97 -8.43 -15.91
C ILE A 24 0.16 -7.56 -15.34
N ARG A 25 0.60 -6.55 -16.10
CA ARG A 25 1.63 -5.60 -15.63
C ARG A 25 1.16 -4.76 -14.45
N GLY A 26 -0.14 -4.43 -14.40
CA GLY A 26 -0.77 -3.74 -13.27
C GLY A 26 -0.89 -4.64 -12.04
N PHE A 27 -1.15 -5.93 -12.22
CA PHE A 27 -1.16 -6.93 -11.14
C PHE A 27 0.20 -6.98 -10.44
N PHE A 28 1.29 -7.22 -11.18
CA PHE A 28 2.63 -7.30 -10.57
C PHE A 28 3.02 -6.01 -9.83
N ARG A 29 2.75 -4.83 -10.42
CA ARG A 29 3.05 -3.55 -9.76
C ARG A 29 2.27 -3.37 -8.46
N ARG A 30 0.98 -3.75 -8.42
CA ARG A 30 0.13 -3.68 -7.24
C ARG A 30 0.61 -4.61 -6.14
N THR A 31 0.85 -5.88 -6.51
CA THR A 31 1.28 -6.91 -5.57
C THR A 31 2.64 -6.58 -4.96
N THR A 32 3.61 -6.17 -5.78
CA THR A 32 4.94 -5.81 -5.29
C THR A 32 4.91 -4.57 -4.40
N ALA A 33 4.14 -3.54 -4.78
CA ALA A 33 3.99 -2.34 -3.94
C ALA A 33 3.30 -2.64 -2.61
N ALA A 34 2.24 -3.46 -2.61
CA ALA A 34 1.52 -3.87 -1.41
C ALA A 34 2.41 -4.69 -0.47
N LEU A 35 3.18 -5.65 -1.01
CA LEU A 35 4.11 -6.46 -0.23
C LEU A 35 5.24 -5.64 0.39
N ILE A 36 5.85 -4.74 -0.38
CA ILE A 36 6.92 -3.85 0.12
C ILE A 36 6.35 -2.91 1.18
N CYS A 37 5.19 -2.29 0.93
CA CYS A 37 4.58 -1.37 1.90
C CYS A 37 4.15 -2.07 3.18
N GLY A 38 3.53 -3.25 3.07
CA GLY A 38 3.15 -4.07 4.23
C GLY A 38 4.37 -4.43 5.09
N ALA A 39 5.47 -4.84 4.47
CA ALA A 39 6.67 -5.23 5.21
C ALA A 39 7.41 -4.04 5.83
N ALA A 40 7.55 -2.94 5.09
CA ALA A 40 8.32 -1.77 5.50
C ALA A 40 7.56 -0.88 6.51
N PHE A 41 6.26 -0.64 6.28
CA PHE A 41 5.47 0.29 7.08
C PHE A 41 4.66 -0.39 8.20
N ALA A 42 4.63 -1.73 8.30
CA ALA A 42 3.97 -2.43 9.40
C ALA A 42 4.24 -1.84 10.81
N PRO A 43 5.50 -1.60 11.26
CA PRO A 43 5.73 -1.10 12.61
C PRO A 43 5.26 0.36 12.78
N TYR A 44 5.36 1.16 11.71
CA TYR A 44 4.89 2.55 11.72
C TYR A 44 3.35 2.62 11.78
N VAL A 45 2.68 1.77 11.00
CA VAL A 45 1.21 1.66 11.00
C VAL A 45 0.72 1.07 12.32
N GLN A 46 1.45 0.14 12.92
CA GLN A 46 1.14 -0.43 14.23
C GLN A 46 1.08 0.66 15.31
N ASP A 47 2.14 1.48 15.39
CA ASP A 47 2.23 2.61 16.33
C ASP A 47 1.16 3.68 16.05
N LYS A 48 1.00 4.08 14.79
CA LYS A 48 0.05 5.15 14.41
C LYS A 48 -1.41 4.77 14.53
N ALA A 49 -1.76 3.50 14.28
CA ALA A 49 -3.13 3.02 14.39
C ALA A 49 -3.46 2.49 15.80
N GLY A 50 -2.50 2.51 16.73
CA GLY A 50 -2.70 2.04 18.10
C GLY A 50 -2.97 0.53 18.19
N PHE A 51 -2.42 -0.25 17.27
CA PHE A 51 -2.52 -1.71 17.32
C PHE A 51 -1.69 -2.28 18.48
N SER A 52 -2.14 -3.38 19.07
CA SER A 52 -1.39 -4.07 20.12
C SER A 52 0.03 -4.42 19.65
N THR A 53 0.99 -4.41 20.57
CA THR A 53 2.40 -4.77 20.30
C THR A 53 2.62 -6.27 20.04
N ASP A 54 1.55 -7.07 20.09
CA ASP A 54 1.58 -8.51 19.85
C ASP A 54 1.71 -8.89 18.37
N GLY A 55 1.96 -10.17 18.10
CA GLY A 55 2.07 -10.70 16.74
C GLY A 55 0.82 -10.47 15.87
N GLU A 56 -0.36 -10.46 16.48
CA GLU A 56 -1.64 -10.17 15.82
C GLU A 56 -1.76 -8.70 15.42
N GLY A 57 -1.34 -7.77 16.29
CA GLY A 57 -1.33 -6.35 15.97
C GLY A 57 -0.34 -6.02 14.85
N LEU A 58 0.80 -6.70 14.82
CA LEU A 58 1.77 -6.59 13.72
C LEU A 58 1.21 -7.12 12.38
N PHE A 59 0.42 -8.20 12.43
CA PHE A 59 -0.26 -8.75 11.26
C PHE A 59 -1.34 -7.79 10.73
N ALA A 60 -2.19 -7.26 11.61
CA ALA A 60 -3.22 -6.29 11.27
C ALA A 60 -2.64 -5.02 10.67
N ALA A 61 -1.56 -4.50 11.27
CA ALA A 61 -0.85 -3.31 10.78
C ALA A 61 -0.21 -3.55 9.41
N ALA A 62 0.41 -4.71 9.19
CA ALA A 62 0.97 -5.07 7.88
C ALA A 62 -0.11 -5.21 6.80
N CYS A 63 -1.27 -5.77 7.15
CA CYS A 63 -2.42 -5.90 6.26
C CYS A 63 -2.98 -4.53 5.86
N LEU A 64 -3.17 -3.63 6.83
CA LEU A 64 -3.62 -2.26 6.58
C LEU A 64 -2.62 -1.47 5.74
N ALA A 65 -1.32 -1.57 6.06
CA ALA A 65 -0.27 -0.92 5.29
C ALA A 65 -0.25 -1.38 3.82
N ALA A 66 -0.40 -2.68 3.57
CA ALA A 66 -0.47 -3.26 2.24
C ALA A 66 -1.77 -2.91 1.49
N PHE A 67 -2.89 -2.78 2.21
CA PHE A 67 -4.17 -2.41 1.61
C PHE A 67 -4.21 -0.93 1.20
N VAL A 68 -3.74 -0.04 2.08
CA VAL A 68 -3.79 1.41 1.88
C VAL A 68 -2.73 1.89 0.89
N SER A 69 -1.65 1.14 0.69
CA SER A 69 -0.56 1.54 -0.23
C SER A 69 -1.04 1.83 -1.65
N TRP A 70 -2.08 1.14 -2.13
CA TRP A 70 -2.60 1.38 -3.48
C TRP A 70 -3.38 2.69 -3.60
N TRP A 71 -4.10 3.08 -2.55
CA TRP A 71 -4.78 4.38 -2.50
C TRP A 71 -3.75 5.51 -2.51
N VAL A 72 -2.67 5.37 -1.74
CA VAL A 72 -1.55 6.33 -1.71
C VAL A 72 -0.86 6.39 -3.07
N ALA A 73 -0.56 5.26 -3.70
CA ALA A 73 0.03 5.22 -5.03
C ALA A 73 -0.88 5.87 -6.10
N GLY A 74 -2.19 5.65 -6.01
CA GLY A 74 -3.17 6.31 -6.88
C GLY A 74 -3.24 7.82 -6.67
N ALA A 75 -3.21 8.27 -5.42
CA ALA A 75 -3.17 9.70 -5.09
C ALA A 75 -1.86 10.35 -5.58
N LEU A 76 -0.72 9.69 -5.39
CA LEU A 76 0.58 10.16 -5.91
C LEU A 76 0.56 10.29 -7.42
N LYS A 77 -0.01 9.30 -8.12
CA LYS A 77 -0.15 9.35 -9.57
C LYS A 77 -0.98 10.55 -10.01
N ARG A 78 -2.13 10.80 -9.38
CA ARG A 78 -2.98 11.97 -9.67
C ARG A 78 -2.27 13.29 -9.40
N ALA A 79 -1.51 13.36 -8.30
CA ALA A 79 -0.71 14.53 -7.98
C ALA A 79 0.39 14.78 -9.03
N ALA A 80 1.08 13.72 -9.46
CA ALA A 80 2.10 13.80 -10.51
C ALA A 80 1.52 14.22 -11.86
N GLU A 81 0.37 13.66 -12.25
CA GLU A 81 -0.35 14.06 -13.45
C GLU A 81 -0.81 15.53 -13.37
N ALA A 82 -1.33 15.98 -12.22
CA ALA A 82 -1.71 17.37 -12.01
C ALA A 82 -0.52 18.34 -12.05
N TRP A 83 0.66 17.91 -11.59
CA TRP A 83 1.89 18.68 -11.67
C TRP A 83 2.40 18.79 -13.10
N GLN A 84 2.39 17.70 -13.86
CA GLN A 84 2.77 17.71 -15.28
C GLN A 84 1.77 18.47 -16.16
N ALA A 85 0.49 18.48 -15.77
CA ALA A 85 -0.57 19.20 -16.48
C ALA A 85 -0.60 20.70 -16.15
N ARG A 86 0.23 21.22 -15.23
CA ARG A 86 0.43 22.67 -15.11
C ARG A 86 1.30 23.10 -16.29
N PRO A 87 0.77 23.84 -17.29
CA PRO A 87 1.63 24.48 -18.27
C PRO A 87 2.58 25.41 -17.50
N ALA A 88 3.84 25.40 -17.91
CA ALA A 88 4.81 26.39 -17.47
C ALA A 88 4.14 27.76 -17.58
N LYS A 89 3.93 28.42 -16.44
CA LYS A 89 3.64 29.86 -16.48
C LYS A 89 4.92 30.48 -17.03
N GLU A 90 4.83 30.91 -18.28
CA GLU A 90 5.72 31.91 -18.84
C GLU A 90 5.64 33.13 -17.92
N GLU A 91 6.73 33.37 -17.18
CA GLU A 91 7.08 34.67 -16.61
C GLU A 91 8.39 35.13 -17.24
#